data_AF-A0A832I3T8-F1
#
_entry.id   AF-A0A832I3T8-F1
#
_cell.length_a   1.000
_cell.length_b   1.000
_cell.length_c   1.000
_cell.angle_alpha   90.00
_cell.angle_beta   90.00
_cell.angle_gamma   90.00
#
_symmetry.space_group_name_H-M   'P 1'
#
loop_
_entity.id
_entity.type
_entity.pdbx_description
1 polymer ?
#
loop_
_entity_poly.entity_id
_entity_poly.type
_entity_poly.pdbx_seq_one_letter_code
_entity_poly.pdbx_strand_id
1 'polypeptide(L)'
;MARDNFELMAGRHVRLREMLESDAPHVVEWRNRPEIREWLIQWEPLTVESHLRWFEARTRAGDLLLLFETLDGQPIGSCSLQDFDRPGTSAEWGRLCSARIGGHPHGILEGCYLVHRLSFDILRMFRLHGAVATENERAWRLYQFLGWREEGVRRKHWAKSDGTYFDARVIGLFPDEFAQARPQVEAKLYADGPVPTVSEEHAARVRERLARGRRG
;
A
#
# COMPACT_ATOMS: atom_id res chain seq x y z
N MET A 1 -19.79 9.35 -11.23
CA MET A 1 -20.18 7.94 -11.40
C MET A 1 -19.63 7.18 -10.21
N ALA A 2 -20.46 6.47 -9.44
CA ALA A 2 -19.96 5.66 -8.33
C ALA A 2 -18.94 4.66 -8.88
N ARG A 3 -17.71 4.68 -8.38
CA ARG A 3 -16.73 3.65 -8.71
C ARG A 3 -17.25 2.35 -8.12
N ASP A 4 -17.59 1.37 -8.97
CA ASP A 4 -17.93 0.03 -8.51
C ASP A 4 -16.81 -0.50 -7.61
N ASN A 5 -17.21 -1.23 -6.56
CA ASN A 5 -16.33 -1.91 -5.61
C ASN A 5 -15.60 -3.09 -6.29
N PHE A 6 -14.68 -2.76 -7.19
CA PHE A 6 -13.97 -3.75 -8.00
C PHE A 6 -12.84 -4.38 -7.21
N GLU A 7 -12.93 -5.69 -7.03
CA GLU A 7 -11.87 -6.49 -6.44
C GLU A 7 -10.72 -6.67 -7.43
N LEU A 8 -9.53 -6.19 -7.05
CA LEU A 8 -8.33 -6.32 -7.86
C LEU A 8 -7.68 -7.69 -7.65
N MET A 9 -7.58 -8.13 -6.39
CA MET A 9 -7.06 -9.42 -5.99
C MET A 9 -7.68 -9.87 -4.66
N ALA A 10 -7.77 -11.17 -4.44
CA ALA A 10 -8.18 -11.75 -3.16
C ALA A 10 -7.11 -12.67 -2.59
N GLY A 11 -6.94 -12.61 -1.28
CA GLY A 11 -6.17 -13.52 -0.46
C GLY A 11 -7.07 -14.42 0.41
N ARG A 12 -6.51 -15.01 1.46
CA ARG A 12 -7.22 -15.86 2.43
C ARG A 12 -7.79 -15.07 3.61
N HIS A 13 -7.24 -13.91 3.91
CA HIS A 13 -7.64 -13.04 5.01
C HIS A 13 -8.26 -11.74 4.52
N VAL A 14 -7.76 -11.20 3.40
CA VAL A 14 -8.20 -9.92 2.84
C VAL A 14 -8.37 -9.96 1.33
N ARG A 15 -9.18 -9.05 0.82
CA ARG A 15 -9.20 -8.63 -0.57
C ARG A 15 -8.55 -7.26 -0.73
N LEU A 16 -7.90 -7.07 -1.87
CA LEU A 16 -7.34 -5.82 -2.33
C LEU A 16 -8.31 -5.21 -3.35
N ARG A 17 -8.77 -4.00 -3.08
CA ARG A 17 -9.68 -3.26 -3.95
C ARG A 17 -9.24 -1.81 -4.11
N GLU A 18 -9.81 -1.13 -5.09
CA GLU A 18 -9.69 0.32 -5.16
C GLU A 18 -10.36 0.99 -3.95
N MET A 19 -9.76 2.08 -3.48
CA MET A 19 -10.35 2.96 -2.49
C MET A 19 -11.48 3.78 -3.13
N LEU A 20 -12.55 3.95 -2.38
CA LEU A 20 -13.73 4.74 -2.71
C LEU A 20 -13.75 6.00 -1.84
N GLU A 21 -14.46 7.03 -2.30
CA GLU A 21 -14.68 8.24 -1.49
C GLU A 21 -15.37 7.94 -0.15
N SER A 22 -16.24 6.92 -0.13
CA SER A 22 -16.90 6.45 1.09
C SER A 22 -15.95 5.85 2.13
N ASP A 23 -14.71 5.50 1.75
CA ASP A 23 -13.70 5.01 2.69
C ASP A 23 -12.96 6.16 3.41
N ALA A 24 -13.13 7.40 2.95
CA ALA A 24 -12.44 8.56 3.51
C ALA A 24 -12.59 8.70 5.04
N PRO A 25 -13.79 8.50 5.64
CA PRO A 25 -13.93 8.55 7.10
C PRO A 25 -13.04 7.55 7.83
N HIS A 26 -12.90 6.32 7.32
CA HIS A 26 -12.04 5.30 7.91
C HIS A 26 -10.56 5.72 7.85
N VAL A 27 -10.09 6.14 6.67
CA VAL A 27 -8.69 6.55 6.48
C VAL A 27 -8.33 7.75 7.36
N VAL A 28 -9.24 8.72 7.48
CA VAL A 28 -9.04 9.90 8.32
C VAL A 28 -8.97 9.52 9.80
N GLU A 29 -9.88 8.67 10.26
CA GLU A 29 -9.88 8.19 11.65
C GLU A 29 -8.55 7.49 11.98
N TRP A 30 -8.11 6.56 11.13
CA TRP A 30 -6.84 5.85 11.30
C TRP A 30 -5.63 6.78 11.32
N ARG A 31 -5.54 7.74 10.38
CA ARG A 31 -4.40 8.67 10.29
C ARG A 31 -4.33 9.66 11.46
N ASN A 32 -5.45 9.90 12.12
CA ASN A 32 -5.51 10.77 13.29
C ASN A 32 -5.24 10.06 14.61
N ARG A 33 -5.21 8.72 14.65
CA ARG A 33 -4.80 7.97 15.85
C ARG A 33 -3.35 8.33 16.24
N PRO A 34 -3.08 8.71 17.50
CA PRO A 34 -1.74 9.18 17.92
C PRO A 34 -0.60 8.21 17.56
N GLU A 35 -0.81 6.91 17.80
CA GLU A 35 0.15 5.83 17.56
C GLU A 35 0.38 5.49 16.08
N ILE A 36 -0.39 6.11 15.19
CA ILE A 36 -0.20 6.05 13.74
C ILE A 36 0.40 7.37 13.25
N ARG A 37 -0.18 8.49 13.70
CA ARG A 37 0.25 9.85 13.33
C ARG A 37 1.70 10.13 13.70
N GLU A 38 2.22 9.51 14.77
CA GLU A 38 3.64 9.62 15.15
C GLU A 38 4.58 9.19 13.99
N TRP A 39 4.14 8.29 13.10
CA TRP A 39 4.94 7.79 11.98
C TRP A 39 4.63 8.45 10.63
N LEU A 40 3.64 9.35 10.56
CA LEU A 40 3.21 9.99 9.31
C LEU A 40 3.82 11.38 9.12
N ILE A 41 4.05 11.78 7.87
CA ILE A 41 4.42 13.15 7.51
C ILE A 41 3.15 14.02 7.51
N GLN A 42 2.50 14.11 8.67
CA GLN A 42 1.25 14.82 8.84
C GLN A 42 1.43 15.89 9.92
N TRP A 43 1.34 17.15 9.50
CA TRP A 43 1.48 18.31 10.38
C TRP A 43 0.22 18.55 11.20
N GLU A 44 -0.94 18.61 10.55
CA GLU A 44 -2.23 18.88 11.19
C GLU A 44 -3.14 17.65 11.21
N PRO A 45 -4.12 17.55 12.13
CA PRO A 45 -5.16 16.54 12.03
C PRO A 45 -5.82 16.56 10.65
N LEU A 46 -5.98 15.39 10.05
CA LEU A 46 -6.58 15.24 8.74
C LEU A 46 -8.09 15.37 8.86
N THR A 47 -8.74 16.08 7.93
CA THR A 47 -10.21 16.11 7.82
C THR A 47 -10.68 15.27 6.64
N VAL A 48 -11.92 14.78 6.68
CA VAL A 48 -12.55 14.07 5.55
C VAL A 48 -12.50 14.92 4.28
N GLU A 49 -12.81 16.21 4.38
CA GLU A 49 -12.78 17.13 3.25
C GLU A 49 -11.37 17.27 2.65
N SER A 50 -10.34 17.43 3.48
CA SER A 50 -8.95 17.50 3.02
C SER A 50 -8.48 16.19 2.39
N HIS A 51 -8.93 15.06 2.92
CA HIS A 51 -8.61 13.74 2.38
C HIS A 51 -9.30 13.51 1.04
N LEU A 52 -10.55 13.93 0.87
CA LEU A 52 -11.27 13.84 -0.40
C LEU A 52 -10.61 14.71 -1.48
N ARG A 53 -10.15 15.92 -1.14
CA ARG A 53 -9.35 16.74 -2.07
C ARG A 53 -8.06 16.03 -2.50
N TRP A 54 -7.35 15.42 -1.55
CA TRP A 54 -6.15 14.64 -1.85
C TRP A 54 -6.47 13.42 -2.72
N PHE A 55 -7.54 12.69 -2.41
CA PHE A 55 -8.00 11.51 -3.14
C PHE A 55 -8.33 11.86 -4.60
N GLU A 56 -9.05 12.97 -4.81
CA GLU A 56 -9.41 13.45 -6.13
C GLU A 56 -8.17 13.86 -6.94
N ALA A 57 -7.27 14.65 -6.34
CA ALA A 57 -6.04 15.09 -6.98
C ALA A 57 -5.14 13.90 -7.38
N ARG A 58 -5.00 12.91 -6.49
CA ARG A 58 -4.18 11.72 -6.73
C ARG A 58 -4.80 10.80 -7.77
N THR A 59 -6.13 10.63 -7.77
CA THR A 59 -6.78 9.88 -8.85
C THR A 59 -6.55 10.60 -10.20
N ARG A 60 -6.73 11.92 -10.28
CA ARG A 60 -6.46 12.68 -11.51
C ARG A 60 -5.01 12.56 -11.99
N ALA A 61 -4.06 12.35 -11.08
CA ALA A 61 -2.67 12.09 -11.42
C ALA A 61 -2.42 10.67 -11.96
N GLY A 62 -3.43 9.79 -11.96
CA GLY A 62 -3.31 8.39 -12.38
C GLY A 62 -2.73 7.46 -11.29
N ASP A 63 -2.69 7.92 -10.04
CA ASP A 63 -2.25 7.14 -8.90
C ASP A 63 -3.29 6.07 -8.56
N LEU A 64 -2.82 4.92 -8.06
CA LEU A 64 -3.68 3.83 -7.61
C LEU A 64 -3.85 3.94 -6.10
N LEU A 65 -5.07 4.23 -5.66
CA LEU A 65 -5.43 4.28 -4.24
C LEU A 65 -6.18 3.00 -3.89
N LEU A 66 -5.67 2.26 -2.91
CA LEU A 66 -6.05 0.88 -2.63
C LEU A 66 -6.47 0.72 -1.16
N LEU A 67 -7.38 -0.22 -0.93
CA LEU A 67 -7.85 -0.59 0.40
C LEU A 67 -7.68 -2.09 0.64
N PHE A 68 -7.33 -2.43 1.87
CA PHE A 68 -7.34 -3.80 2.37
C PHE A 68 -8.66 -4.00 3.09
N GLU A 69 -9.46 -4.94 2.60
CA GLU A 69 -10.76 -5.27 3.18
C GLU A 69 -10.76 -6.73 3.59
N THR A 70 -11.21 -7.05 4.80
CA THR A 70 -11.39 -8.43 5.23
C THR A 70 -12.45 -9.12 4.38
N LEU A 71 -12.47 -10.45 4.37
CA LEU A 71 -13.43 -11.20 3.55
C LEU A 71 -14.90 -10.95 3.95
N ASP A 72 -15.16 -10.53 5.19
CA ASP A 72 -16.47 -10.09 5.71
C ASP A 72 -16.78 -8.60 5.49
N GLY A 73 -15.90 -7.86 4.81
CA GLY A 73 -16.18 -6.50 4.34
C GLY A 73 -15.68 -5.37 5.25
N GLN A 74 -14.83 -5.65 6.25
CA GLN A 74 -14.24 -4.59 7.07
C GLN A 74 -12.94 -4.04 6.47
N PRO A 75 -12.83 -2.71 6.30
CA PRO A 75 -11.58 -2.11 5.88
C PRO A 75 -10.56 -2.11 7.04
N ILE A 76 -9.33 -2.55 6.77
CA ILE A 76 -8.29 -2.73 7.82
C ILE A 76 -6.96 -2.05 7.51
N GLY A 77 -6.85 -1.41 6.35
CA GLY A 77 -5.64 -0.69 5.97
C GLY A 77 -5.78 -0.10 4.58
N SER A 78 -4.85 0.79 4.24
CA SER A 78 -4.79 1.38 2.92
C SER A 78 -3.38 1.45 2.38
N CYS A 79 -3.31 1.52 1.07
CA CYS A 79 -2.07 1.57 0.32
C CYS A 79 -2.27 2.45 -0.91
N SER A 80 -1.19 2.98 -1.45
CA SER A 80 -1.19 3.68 -2.73
C SER A 80 0.05 3.34 -3.53
N LEU A 81 -0.10 3.25 -4.84
CA LEU A 81 1.00 3.32 -5.79
C LEU A 81 0.93 4.69 -6.46
N GLN A 82 1.95 5.51 -6.27
CA GLN A 82 1.94 6.93 -6.63
C GLN A 82 3.12 7.30 -7.52
N ASP A 83 3.01 8.47 -8.17
CA ASP A 83 4.13 9.15 -8.83
C ASP A 83 4.87 8.21 -9.80
N PHE A 84 4.11 7.55 -10.69
CA PHE A 84 4.67 6.63 -11.68
C PHE A 84 5.61 7.37 -12.63
N ASP A 85 6.92 7.03 -12.64
CA ASP A 85 7.92 7.73 -13.48
C ASP A 85 7.54 7.68 -14.96
N ARG A 86 7.15 6.49 -15.45
CA ARG A 86 6.63 6.19 -16.79
C ARG A 86 5.77 4.91 -16.75
N PRO A 87 4.87 4.69 -17.72
CA PRO A 87 4.19 3.40 -17.87
C PRO A 87 5.21 2.23 -17.86
N GLY A 88 5.07 1.31 -16.90
CA GLY A 88 5.88 0.07 -16.83
C GLY A 88 7.21 0.14 -16.06
N THR A 89 7.47 1.18 -15.26
CA THR A 89 8.79 1.38 -14.62
C THR A 89 8.72 1.30 -13.09
N SER A 90 8.42 2.39 -12.40
CA SER A 90 8.48 2.50 -10.94
C SER A 90 7.20 3.12 -10.37
N ALA A 91 6.96 2.96 -9.07
CA ALA A 91 6.04 3.81 -8.31
C ALA A 91 6.47 3.91 -6.85
N GLU A 92 6.06 5.00 -6.21
CA GLU A 92 6.13 5.14 -4.78
C GLU A 92 5.04 4.29 -4.11
N TRP A 93 5.44 3.49 -3.13
CA TRP A 93 4.57 2.71 -2.28
C TRP A 93 4.24 3.50 -1.00
N GLY A 94 3.14 4.25 -1.06
CA GLY A 94 2.51 4.85 0.12
C GLY A 94 1.68 3.82 0.89
N ARG A 95 1.78 3.80 2.22
CA ARG A 95 1.13 2.77 3.03
C ARG A 95 0.66 3.25 4.38
N LEU A 96 -0.49 2.74 4.77
CA LEU A 96 -1.10 2.87 6.08
C LEU A 96 -1.54 1.48 6.52
N CYS A 97 -0.55 0.68 6.92
CA CYS A 97 -0.70 -0.75 7.18
C CYS A 97 -0.26 -1.03 8.62
N SER A 98 -1.21 -1.12 9.54
CA SER A 98 -0.93 -1.37 10.96
C SER A 98 -2.02 -2.23 11.56
N ALA A 99 -1.65 -3.29 12.28
CA ALA A 99 -2.61 -4.09 13.05
C ALA A 99 -3.32 -3.25 14.15
N ARG A 100 -2.82 -2.03 14.43
CA ARG A 100 -3.48 -1.08 15.34
C ARG A 100 -4.66 -0.35 14.71
N ILE A 101 -4.79 -0.37 13.38
CA ILE A 101 -5.94 0.19 12.64
C ILE A 101 -7.15 -0.73 12.83
N GLY A 102 -6.90 -2.02 12.68
CA GLY A 102 -7.86 -3.10 12.71
C GLY A 102 -7.25 -4.30 11.99
N GLY A 103 -7.84 -5.47 12.19
CA GLY A 103 -7.44 -6.69 11.50
C GLY A 103 -6.25 -7.45 12.12
N HIS A 104 -6.20 -8.74 11.80
CA HIS A 104 -5.15 -9.64 12.27
C HIS A 104 -3.81 -9.31 11.58
N PRO A 105 -2.63 -9.49 12.24
CA PRO A 105 -1.33 -9.30 11.61
C PRO A 105 -1.15 -10.02 10.27
N HIS A 106 -1.81 -11.17 10.08
CA HIS A 106 -1.80 -11.88 8.79
C HIS A 106 -2.56 -11.13 7.70
N GLY A 107 -3.67 -10.46 8.01
CA GLY A 107 -4.41 -9.64 7.04
C GLY A 107 -3.61 -8.42 6.58
N ILE A 108 -2.86 -7.80 7.50
CA ILE A 108 -1.96 -6.69 7.15
C ILE A 108 -0.81 -7.17 6.27
N LEU A 109 -0.15 -8.27 6.66
CA LEU A 109 0.92 -8.88 5.86
C LEU A 109 0.41 -9.26 4.47
N GLU A 110 -0.75 -9.91 4.40
CA GLU A 110 -1.36 -10.33 3.13
C GLU A 110 -1.75 -9.14 2.27
N GLY A 111 -2.35 -8.08 2.83
CA GLY A 111 -2.67 -6.88 2.08
C GLY A 111 -1.43 -6.24 1.44
N CYS A 112 -0.33 -6.13 2.20
CA CYS A 112 0.95 -5.70 1.63
C CYS A 112 1.42 -6.66 0.53
N TYR A 113 1.39 -7.97 0.76
CA TYR A 113 1.79 -8.98 -0.23
C TYR A 113 0.98 -8.89 -1.53
N LEU A 114 -0.35 -8.71 -1.44
CA LEU A 114 -1.23 -8.55 -2.60
C LEU A 114 -0.89 -7.31 -3.42
N VAL A 115 -0.49 -6.19 -2.79
CA VAL A 115 -0.02 -4.99 -3.52
C VAL A 115 1.26 -5.28 -4.30
N HIS A 116 2.22 -6.00 -3.69
CA HIS A 116 3.44 -6.40 -4.40
C HIS A 116 3.13 -7.33 -5.58
N ARG A 117 2.20 -8.28 -5.41
CA ARG A 117 1.71 -9.13 -6.50
C ARG A 117 1.03 -8.33 -7.61
N LEU A 118 0.14 -7.40 -7.27
CA LEU A 118 -0.47 -6.50 -8.24
C LEU A 118 0.62 -5.75 -9.04
N SER A 119 1.65 -5.26 -8.35
CA SER A 119 2.74 -4.49 -8.96
C SER A 119 3.60 -5.33 -9.91
N PHE A 120 4.05 -6.51 -9.48
CA PHE A 120 5.00 -7.32 -10.24
C PHE A 120 4.33 -8.36 -11.14
N ASP A 121 3.32 -9.08 -10.67
CA ASP A 121 2.67 -10.14 -11.45
C ASP A 121 1.71 -9.56 -12.52
N ILE A 122 0.94 -8.53 -12.16
CA ILE A 122 -0.13 -8.00 -13.02
C ILE A 122 0.36 -6.78 -13.81
N LEU A 123 0.89 -5.77 -13.13
CA LEU A 123 1.34 -4.52 -13.74
C LEU A 123 2.74 -4.59 -14.35
N ARG A 124 3.49 -5.67 -14.06
CA ARG A 124 4.85 -5.92 -14.57
C ARG A 124 5.80 -4.73 -14.34
N MET A 125 5.70 -4.13 -13.16
CA MET A 125 6.54 -3.00 -12.77
C MET A 125 7.99 -3.45 -12.58
N PHE A 126 8.93 -2.57 -12.89
CA PHE A 126 10.36 -2.81 -12.69
C PHE A 126 10.79 -2.54 -11.25
N ARG A 127 10.09 -1.67 -10.51
CA ARG A 127 10.51 -1.24 -9.18
C ARG A 127 9.36 -0.69 -8.34
N LEU A 128 9.42 -0.93 -7.04
CA LEU A 128 8.71 -0.13 -6.04
C LEU A 128 9.73 0.58 -5.16
N HIS A 129 9.41 1.80 -4.73
CA HIS A 129 10.25 2.55 -3.80
C HIS A 129 9.41 3.23 -2.72
N GLY A 130 10.07 3.71 -1.68
CA GLY A 130 9.43 4.50 -0.64
C GLY A 130 10.42 4.92 0.41
N ALA A 131 9.91 5.42 1.53
CA ALA A 131 10.72 5.75 2.68
C ALA A 131 10.01 5.40 3.99
N VAL A 132 10.78 5.11 5.04
CA VAL A 132 10.29 4.83 6.39
C VAL A 132 11.15 5.55 7.41
N ALA A 133 10.58 5.98 8.53
CA ALA A 133 11.36 6.63 9.58
C ALA A 133 12.39 5.62 10.09
N THR A 134 13.63 6.04 10.31
CA THR A 134 14.69 5.13 10.76
C THR A 134 14.33 4.42 12.06
N GLU A 135 13.57 5.09 12.91
CA GLU A 135 13.08 4.70 14.23
C GLU A 135 11.85 3.77 14.16
N ASN A 136 11.14 3.71 13.02
CA ASN A 136 10.02 2.79 12.84
C ASN A 136 10.52 1.38 12.49
N GLU A 137 11.24 0.77 13.41
CA GLU A 137 11.82 -0.57 13.23
C GLU A 137 10.75 -1.63 12.98
N ARG A 138 9.55 -1.47 13.54
CA ARG A 138 8.44 -2.39 13.33
C ARG A 138 8.04 -2.45 11.85
N ALA A 139 7.84 -1.29 11.23
CA ALA A 139 7.53 -1.22 9.81
C ALA A 139 8.72 -1.73 8.97
N TRP A 140 9.95 -1.37 9.35
CA TRP A 140 11.14 -1.82 8.65
C TRP A 140 11.29 -3.35 8.62
N ARG A 141 11.10 -4.03 9.75
CA ARG A 141 11.14 -5.50 9.82
C ARG A 141 10.09 -6.17 8.92
N LEU A 142 8.90 -5.58 8.83
CA LEU A 142 7.86 -6.05 7.90
C LEU A 142 8.33 -5.90 6.44
N TYR A 143 8.93 -4.77 6.10
CA TYR A 143 9.40 -4.52 4.73
C TYR A 143 10.56 -5.46 4.35
N GLN A 144 11.52 -5.67 5.26
CA GLN A 144 12.58 -6.66 5.05
C GLN A 144 12.03 -8.07 4.83
N PHE A 145 11.02 -8.47 5.61
CA PHE A 145 10.35 -9.76 5.43
C PHE A 145 9.67 -9.89 4.05
N LEU A 146 9.18 -8.78 3.51
CA LEU A 146 8.60 -8.67 2.16
C LEU A 146 9.65 -8.49 1.05
N GLY A 147 10.94 -8.49 1.38
CA GLY A 147 12.05 -8.43 0.43
C GLY A 147 12.65 -7.05 0.18
N TRP A 148 12.12 -5.99 0.83
CA TRP A 148 12.61 -4.63 0.62
C TRP A 148 14.04 -4.45 1.13
N ARG A 149 14.81 -3.64 0.43
CA ARG A 149 16.20 -3.28 0.79
C ARG A 149 16.35 -1.79 1.05
N GLU A 150 17.30 -1.46 1.94
CA GLU A 150 17.70 -0.08 2.20
C GLU A 150 18.63 0.40 1.10
N GLU A 151 18.38 1.60 0.60
CA GLU A 151 19.17 2.24 -0.45
C GLU A 151 19.93 3.47 0.05
N GLY A 152 19.59 3.93 1.25
CA GLY A 152 20.27 5.02 1.93
C GLY A 152 19.40 5.69 2.98
N VAL A 153 19.94 6.74 3.58
CA VAL A 153 19.26 7.54 4.61
C VAL A 153 19.30 9.01 4.25
N ARG A 154 18.12 9.64 4.19
CA ARG A 154 17.98 11.10 4.12
C ARG A 154 17.94 11.64 5.53
N ARG A 155 19.01 12.32 5.94
CA ARG A 155 19.12 12.92 7.28
C ARG A 155 18.14 14.09 7.44
N LYS A 156 17.45 14.19 8.57
CA LYS A 156 16.49 15.24 8.93
C LYS A 156 15.47 15.51 7.82
N HIS A 157 14.97 14.44 7.17
CA HIS A 157 14.13 14.56 5.99
C HIS A 157 12.70 14.96 6.32
N TRP A 158 12.16 14.47 7.44
CA TRP A 158 10.78 14.74 7.85
C TRP A 158 10.75 15.57 9.11
N ALA A 159 9.89 16.58 9.10
CA ALA A 159 9.65 17.46 10.23
C ALA A 159 8.25 17.25 10.79
N LYS A 160 8.13 17.33 12.12
CA LYS A 160 6.86 17.36 12.85
C LYS A 160 6.50 18.78 13.24
N SER A 161 5.23 18.97 13.58
CA SER A 161 4.69 20.26 14.05
C SER A 161 5.34 20.76 15.35
N ASP A 162 5.95 19.87 16.14
CA ASP A 162 6.67 20.20 17.38
C ASP A 162 8.14 20.60 17.15
N GLY A 163 8.60 20.66 15.90
CA GLY A 163 9.98 21.00 15.55
C GLY A 163 10.95 19.82 15.55
N THR A 164 10.47 18.60 15.82
CA THR A 164 11.29 17.38 15.75
C THR A 164 11.55 16.98 14.30
N TYR A 165 12.76 16.51 14.02
CA TYR A 165 13.16 15.99 12.71
C TYR A 165 13.50 14.50 12.80
N PHE A 166 13.16 13.76 11.74
CA PHE A 166 13.42 12.33 11.61
C PHE A 166 14.22 12.05 10.36
N ASP A 167 15.13 11.07 10.48
CA ASP A 167 15.84 10.52 9.34
C ASP A 167 14.90 9.56 8.58
N ALA A 168 14.97 9.61 7.25
CA ALA A 168 14.16 8.75 6.39
C ALA A 168 15.05 7.70 5.72
N ARG A 169 14.83 6.44 6.09
CA ARG A 169 15.38 5.28 5.40
C ARG A 169 14.68 5.15 4.05
N VAL A 170 15.43 5.36 2.97
CA VAL A 170 14.98 5.16 1.59
C VAL A 170 15.06 3.68 1.27
N ILE A 171 13.98 3.13 0.72
CA ILE A 171 13.85 1.69 0.48
C ILE A 171 13.39 1.41 -0.96
N GLY A 172 13.85 0.30 -1.51
CA GLY A 172 13.49 -0.21 -2.82
C GLY A 172 13.12 -1.69 -2.77
N LEU A 173 12.30 -2.12 -3.73
CA LEU A 173 11.99 -3.52 -3.98
C LEU A 173 11.96 -3.77 -5.50
N PHE A 174 12.75 -4.75 -5.94
CA PHE A 174 12.81 -5.21 -7.33
C PHE A 174 12.13 -6.59 -7.53
N PRO A 175 11.78 -6.96 -8.78
CA PRO A 175 11.09 -8.22 -9.08
C PRO A 175 11.83 -9.47 -8.60
N ASP A 176 13.16 -9.51 -8.70
CA ASP A 176 14.01 -10.61 -8.27
C ASP A 176 14.06 -10.71 -6.74
N GLU A 177 14.15 -9.57 -6.04
CA GLU A 177 14.11 -9.50 -4.58
C GLU A 177 12.74 -9.95 -4.04
N PHE A 178 11.66 -9.52 -4.70
CA PHE A 178 10.31 -10.00 -4.42
C PHE A 178 10.17 -11.50 -4.67
N ALA A 179 10.67 -12.01 -5.79
CA ALA A 179 10.66 -13.44 -6.09
C ALA A 179 11.46 -14.26 -5.07
N GLN A 180 12.58 -13.71 -4.56
CA GLN A 180 13.39 -14.34 -3.52
C GLN A 180 12.65 -14.39 -2.16
N ALA A 181 11.94 -13.32 -1.79
CA ALA A 181 11.19 -13.24 -0.54
C ALA A 181 9.82 -13.94 -0.60
N ARG A 182 9.24 -14.14 -1.79
CA ARG A 182 7.90 -14.72 -1.97
C ARG A 182 7.71 -16.07 -1.24
N PRO A 183 8.60 -17.08 -1.34
CA PRO A 183 8.37 -18.38 -0.71
C PRO A 183 8.19 -18.31 0.81
N GLN A 184 8.98 -17.48 1.52
CA GLN A 184 8.84 -17.33 2.98
C GLN A 184 7.55 -16.59 3.37
N VAL A 185 7.11 -15.63 2.55
CA VAL A 185 5.86 -14.89 2.79
C VAL A 185 4.68 -15.82 2.57
N GLU A 186 4.67 -16.58 1.48
CA GLU A 186 3.63 -17.56 1.17
C GLU A 186 3.59 -18.70 2.19
N ALA A 187 4.74 -19.20 2.64
CA ALA A 187 4.79 -20.18 3.74
C ALA A 187 4.15 -19.63 5.02
N LYS A 188 4.34 -18.34 5.34
CA LYS A 188 3.74 -17.72 6.53
C LYS A 188 2.23 -17.48 6.38
N LEU A 189 1.76 -17.15 5.18
CA LEU A 189 0.35 -16.83 4.91
C LEU A 189 -0.51 -18.04 4.58
N TYR A 190 0.08 -19.04 3.93
CA TYR A 190 -0.64 -20.11 3.23
C TYR A 190 -0.12 -21.51 3.55
N ALA A 191 0.59 -21.72 4.67
CA ALA A 191 1.09 -23.05 5.08
C ALA A 191 0.00 -24.15 4.98
N ASP A 192 -1.24 -23.80 5.33
CA ASP A 192 -2.37 -24.72 5.41
C ASP A 192 -3.28 -24.69 4.18
N GLY A 193 -2.78 -24.34 3.00
CA GLY A 193 -3.62 -24.30 1.79
C GLY A 193 -2.92 -23.83 0.52
N PRO A 194 -3.63 -23.84 -0.61
CA PRO A 194 -3.08 -23.33 -1.85
C PRO A 194 -2.87 -21.82 -1.79
N VAL A 195 -1.81 -21.35 -2.43
CA VAL A 195 -1.59 -19.91 -2.67
C VAL A 195 -2.70 -19.40 -3.59
N PRO A 196 -3.41 -18.31 -3.24
CA PRO A 196 -4.43 -17.73 -4.12
C PRO A 196 -3.85 -17.37 -5.50
N THR A 197 -4.43 -17.90 -6.57
CA THR A 197 -3.99 -17.61 -7.95
C THR A 197 -4.90 -16.59 -8.62
N VAL A 198 -4.32 -15.74 -9.47
CA VAL A 198 -5.08 -14.82 -10.32
C VAL A 198 -5.07 -15.38 -11.75
N SER A 199 -6.23 -15.56 -12.36
CA SER A 199 -6.30 -15.99 -13.76
C SER A 199 -5.79 -14.89 -14.69
N GLU A 200 -5.24 -15.26 -15.86
CA GLU A 200 -4.78 -14.26 -16.84
C GLU A 200 -5.93 -13.38 -17.35
N GLU A 201 -7.15 -13.94 -17.43
CA GLU A 201 -8.36 -13.18 -17.76
C GLU A 201 -8.65 -12.10 -16.72
N HIS A 202 -8.59 -12.42 -15.43
CA HIS A 202 -8.79 -11.43 -14.37
C HIS A 202 -7.66 -10.40 -14.35
N ALA A 203 -6.41 -10.83 -14.51
CA ALA A 203 -5.26 -9.94 -14.61
C ALA A 203 -5.39 -8.96 -15.79
N ALA A 204 -5.92 -9.42 -16.94
CA ALA A 204 -6.20 -8.58 -18.10
C ALA A 204 -7.29 -7.54 -17.80
N ARG A 205 -8.38 -7.95 -17.12
CA ARG A 205 -9.44 -7.03 -16.68
C ARG A 205 -8.93 -5.97 -15.70
N VAL A 206 -8.06 -6.36 -14.76
CA VAL A 206 -7.39 -5.44 -13.83
C VAL A 206 -6.54 -4.43 -14.61
N ARG A 207 -5.68 -4.89 -15.52
CA ARG A 207 -4.85 -3.99 -16.35
C ARG A 207 -5.69 -3.03 -17.17
N GLU A 208 -6.76 -3.52 -17.79
CA GLU A 208 -7.67 -2.69 -18.59
C GLU A 208 -8.35 -1.62 -17.74
N ARG A 209 -8.90 -2.01 -16.58
CA ARG A 209 -9.55 -1.08 -15.65
C ARG A 209 -8.60 0.02 -15.21
N LEU A 210 -7.39 -0.35 -14.80
CA LEU A 210 -6.37 0.60 -14.36
C LEU A 210 -5.84 1.48 -15.50
N ALA A 211 -5.78 0.95 -16.73
CA ALA A 211 -5.39 1.73 -17.91
C ALA A 211 -6.44 2.76 -18.33
N ARG A 212 -7.74 2.52 -18.08
CA ARG A 212 -8.82 3.49 -18.33
C ARG A 212 -8.81 4.63 -17.31
N GLY A 213 -8.53 4.33 -16.04
CA GLY A 213 -8.44 5.33 -14.97
C GLY A 213 -7.28 6.32 -15.11
N ARG A 214 -6.29 6.02 -15.96
CA ARG A 214 -5.08 6.83 -16.19
C ARG A 214 -5.13 7.74 -17.43
N ARG A 215 -6.15 7.61 -18.27
CA ARG A 215 -6.27 8.37 -19.54
C ARG A 215 -7.26 9.54 -19.47
N GLY A 216 -7.83 9.82 -18.31
CA GLY A 216 -8.73 10.95 -18.06
C GLY A 216 -8.17 11.85 -16.98
#